data_AF-A0A927UPD3-F1
#
_entry.id   AF-A0A927UPD3-F1
#
_cell.length_a   1.000
_cell.length_b   1.000
_cell.length_c   1.000
_cell.angle_alpha   90.00
_cell.angle_beta   90.00
_cell.angle_gamma   90.00
#
_symmetry.space_group_name_H-M   'P 1'
#
loop_
_entity.id
_entity.type
_entity.pdbx_description
1 polymer ?
#
loop_
_entity_poly.entity_id
_entity_poly.type
_entity_poly.pdbx_seq_one_letter_code
_entity_poly.pdbx_strand_id
1 'polypeptide(L)'
;MSIRAVTFNEQACKSEDDALIHDLFLNNHCGPIKGCELSYDTNTITVGQGYFMIAGRLVHINGNEVIEPTPVENGTKYCKLIFSLDMTKENTAKDFKQGKFEVIGNYDTYPDTTQEDLHNGGTTYQLEVCKFTLTPEGITSHENIWYPVEINGVVAYAKKEVDAMIAEYEAECDEIIKNASMPVSHIHEVVTSDQGVHGLRYNGTLFETYNQDTQEWETAAGGLPPRPVTEILAINGTTKVDIMWNEPNIYDVQISGYNVYVAHASAKPTDISQFNLLTTIQTTTYTYTTDSPSNCYVLITPISTTGIENTDISYITPVITAPTFSSASWSVIDMLEKKDKLSTYFSVGDIKTITIGGVSQQIAIHGFKHDDLSDGTGKAKMTLGLVNCLPTTYAMNSSDTNVGGWTGSKMYSTLNEAIFGDLPEELKDLIKPVKKKTSAGNQLTTINTSNDKLFLFSEHEIFGAKTYSVGSEGKQYSLFATSSNRIKKLGDSGSATHWWERSPFASDATTFCRVSSSGAANCSSAGITLGVCFGFCI
;
A
#
# COMPACT_ATOMS: atom_id res chain seq x y z
N MET A 1 33.12 -63.77 11.65
CA MET A 1 32.28 -63.26 10.55
C MET A 1 31.72 -61.92 11.02
N SER A 2 31.80 -60.85 10.23
CA SER A 2 31.52 -59.45 10.64
C SER A 2 30.06 -59.01 10.43
N ILE A 3 29.19 -59.90 9.95
CA ILE A 3 27.78 -59.64 9.66
C ILE A 3 26.94 -60.65 10.44
N ARG A 4 25.92 -60.17 11.15
CA ARG A 4 24.91 -60.99 11.86
C ARG A 4 23.53 -60.74 11.25
N ALA A 5 22.83 -61.81 10.87
CA ALA A 5 21.44 -61.73 10.44
C ALA A 5 20.51 -61.68 11.67
N VAL A 6 19.57 -60.74 11.69
CA VAL A 6 18.68 -60.48 12.85
C VAL A 6 17.25 -60.99 12.60
N THR A 7 16.60 -60.54 11.52
CA THR A 7 15.21 -60.88 11.19
C THR A 7 15.11 -61.89 10.03
N PHE A 8 15.82 -63.02 10.14
CA PHE A 8 15.88 -64.08 9.13
C PHE A 8 15.56 -65.45 9.76
N ASN A 9 15.14 -66.42 8.94
CA ASN A 9 14.80 -67.78 9.40
C ASN A 9 15.93 -68.37 10.27
N GLU A 10 15.56 -69.04 11.36
CA GLU A 10 16.46 -69.70 12.33
C GLU A 10 17.40 -68.75 13.10
N GLN A 11 17.29 -67.43 12.92
CA GLN A 11 18.03 -66.44 13.71
C GLN A 11 17.18 -65.90 14.85
N ALA A 12 17.79 -65.71 16.02
CA ALA A 12 17.11 -65.14 17.17
C ALA A 12 17.18 -63.60 17.12
N CYS A 13 16.03 -62.93 17.11
CA CYS A 13 15.94 -61.52 17.43
C CYS A 13 16.16 -61.36 18.95
N LYS A 14 17.22 -60.65 19.33
CA LYS A 14 17.51 -60.41 20.74
C LYS A 14 16.78 -59.17 21.22
N SER A 15 16.64 -59.03 22.54
CA SER A 15 16.04 -57.84 23.15
C SER A 15 16.83 -56.55 22.88
N GLU A 16 18.11 -56.61 22.51
CA GLU A 16 18.90 -55.45 22.05
C GLU A 16 18.51 -55.00 20.64
N ASP A 17 18.16 -55.96 19.77
CA ASP A 17 17.75 -55.69 18.40
C ASP A 17 16.35 -55.08 18.34
N ASP A 18 15.43 -55.66 19.11
CA ASP A 18 14.05 -55.17 19.23
C ASP A 18 14.00 -53.77 19.87
N ALA A 19 14.82 -53.55 20.90
CA ALA A 19 14.94 -52.24 21.53
C ALA A 19 15.42 -51.17 20.54
N LEU A 20 16.40 -51.46 19.67
CA LEU A 20 16.88 -50.50 18.67
C LEU A 20 15.78 -50.08 17.69
N ILE A 21 14.94 -51.03 17.27
CA ILE A 21 13.80 -50.74 16.38
C ILE A 21 12.81 -49.79 17.07
N HIS A 22 12.49 -50.07 18.32
CA HIS A 22 11.58 -49.26 19.11
C HIS A 22 12.13 -47.87 19.40
N ASP A 23 13.41 -47.74 19.75
CA ASP A 23 14.05 -46.46 20.02
C ASP A 23 14.07 -45.58 18.77
N LEU A 24 14.45 -46.16 17.61
CA LEU A 24 14.40 -45.48 16.31
C LEU A 24 12.98 -45.03 15.95
N PHE A 25 11.99 -45.91 16.13
CA PHE A 25 10.60 -45.60 15.79
C PHE A 25 10.03 -44.46 16.66
N LEU A 26 10.44 -44.40 17.93
CA LEU A 26 10.00 -43.38 18.88
C LEU A 26 10.92 -42.15 18.89
N ASN A 27 11.88 -42.06 17.96
CA ASN A 27 12.88 -40.99 17.90
C ASN A 27 13.60 -40.79 19.25
N ASN A 28 14.00 -41.90 19.88
CA ASN A 28 14.68 -41.99 21.17
C ASN A 28 13.86 -41.42 22.36
N HIS A 29 12.54 -41.27 22.21
CA HIS A 29 11.68 -40.81 23.29
C HIS A 29 11.40 -41.92 24.32
N CYS A 30 11.56 -41.58 25.60
CA CYS A 30 11.26 -42.44 26.74
C CYS A 30 10.09 -41.85 27.56
N GLY A 31 9.27 -42.70 28.17
CA GLY A 31 8.13 -42.25 28.97
C GLY A 31 6.94 -43.22 28.96
N PRO A 32 5.84 -42.90 29.67
CA PRO A 32 4.64 -43.72 29.68
C PRO A 32 4.04 -43.85 28.27
N ILE A 33 3.61 -45.06 27.93
CA ILE A 33 2.80 -45.31 26.72
C ILE A 33 1.33 -45.38 27.12
N LYS A 34 1.04 -45.95 28.29
CA LYS A 34 -0.31 -46.12 28.82
C LYS A 34 -0.28 -46.31 30.34
N GLY A 35 -1.06 -45.53 31.09
CA GLY A 35 -1.07 -45.59 32.55
C GLY A 35 0.19 -44.97 33.16
N CYS A 36 0.72 -45.56 34.25
CA CYS A 36 1.87 -45.05 35.01
C CYS A 36 1.63 -43.69 35.67
N GLU A 37 0.39 -43.41 36.09
CA GLU A 37 0.04 -42.16 36.76
C GLU A 37 0.77 -42.02 38.10
N LEU A 38 1.32 -40.83 38.36
CA LEU A 38 2.00 -40.51 39.61
C LEU A 38 1.01 -39.91 40.61
N SER A 39 1.07 -40.39 41.85
CA SER A 39 0.37 -39.80 42.99
C SER A 39 1.32 -39.63 44.18
N TYR A 40 1.06 -38.60 44.99
CA TYR A 40 1.97 -38.14 46.03
C TYR A 40 1.22 -38.01 47.36
N ASP A 41 1.84 -38.45 48.45
CA ASP A 41 1.50 -38.12 49.83
C ASP A 41 2.78 -37.68 50.55
N THR A 42 2.64 -37.13 51.76
CA THR A 42 3.70 -36.61 52.62
C THR A 42 4.86 -37.59 52.79
N ASN A 43 4.61 -38.90 52.77
CA ASN A 43 5.63 -39.93 53.00
C ASN A 43 5.94 -40.79 51.76
N THR A 44 5.12 -40.74 50.71
CA THR A 44 5.17 -41.73 49.63
C THR A 44 4.95 -41.13 48.25
N ILE A 45 5.65 -41.68 47.25
CA ILE A 45 5.37 -41.46 45.83
C ILE A 45 4.86 -42.78 45.28
N THR A 46 3.64 -42.80 44.74
CA THR A 46 3.05 -44.00 44.15
C THR A 46 3.03 -43.88 42.63
N VAL A 47 3.61 -44.88 41.97
CA VAL A 47 3.54 -45.07 40.52
C VAL A 47 2.43 -46.07 40.21
N GLY A 48 1.39 -45.65 39.50
CA GLY A 48 0.27 -46.49 39.12
C GLY A 48 0.62 -47.57 38.08
N GLN A 49 -0.27 -48.55 37.95
CA GLN A 49 -0.17 -49.59 36.93
C GLN A 49 -0.07 -48.99 35.51
N GLY A 50 0.78 -49.59 34.67
CA GLY A 50 0.89 -49.17 33.27
C GLY A 50 2.13 -49.67 32.55
N TYR A 51 2.29 -49.20 31.32
CA TYR A 51 3.39 -49.48 30.42
C TYR A 51 4.17 -48.20 30.11
N PHE A 52 5.48 -48.28 30.09
CA PHE A 52 6.37 -47.19 29.68
C PHE A 52 7.57 -47.72 28.88
N MET A 53 8.14 -46.84 28.05
CA MET A 53 9.39 -47.09 27.30
C MET A 53 10.56 -46.41 27.98
N ILE A 54 11.70 -47.08 27.95
CA ILE A 54 12.99 -46.52 28.34
C ILE A 54 14.10 -47.10 27.43
N ALA A 55 14.77 -46.24 26.66
CA ALA A 55 15.81 -46.61 25.69
C ALA A 55 15.39 -47.79 24.79
N GLY A 56 14.26 -47.65 24.12
CA GLY A 56 13.66 -48.71 23.29
C GLY A 56 13.09 -49.93 24.03
N ARG A 57 13.18 -50.01 25.37
CA ARG A 57 12.73 -51.18 26.15
C ARG A 57 11.38 -50.93 26.82
N LEU A 58 10.44 -51.84 26.60
CA LEU A 58 9.10 -51.79 27.20
C LEU A 58 9.12 -52.38 28.63
N VAL A 59 8.58 -51.63 29.59
CA VAL A 59 8.43 -52.06 30.98
C VAL A 59 6.95 -51.99 31.39
N HIS A 60 6.48 -53.00 32.12
CA HIS A 60 5.12 -53.08 32.65
C HIS A 60 5.12 -53.13 34.18
N ILE A 61 4.32 -52.27 34.81
CA ILE A 61 4.09 -52.23 36.25
C ILE A 61 2.80 -52.99 36.54
N ASN A 62 2.89 -54.17 37.18
CA ASN A 62 1.76 -55.10 37.39
C ASN A 62 0.74 -54.65 38.48
N GLY A 63 0.89 -53.45 39.03
CA GLY A 63 0.09 -52.89 40.12
C GLY A 63 0.57 -51.47 40.44
N ASN A 64 0.51 -51.07 41.71
CA ASN A 64 1.12 -49.81 42.15
C ASN A 64 2.50 -50.08 42.76
N GLU A 65 3.51 -49.31 42.34
CA GLU A 65 4.81 -49.28 43.01
C GLU A 65 4.83 -48.10 43.98
N VAL A 66 5.09 -48.37 45.26
CA VAL A 66 5.11 -47.33 46.31
C VAL A 66 6.55 -47.11 46.74
N ILE A 67 7.02 -45.88 46.56
CA ILE A 67 8.35 -45.43 46.97
C ILE A 67 8.19 -44.60 48.24
N GLU A 68 8.96 -44.94 49.28
CA GLU A 68 8.94 -44.27 50.58
C GLU A 68 10.31 -43.59 50.83
N PRO A 69 10.52 -42.34 50.37
CA PRO A 69 11.77 -41.64 50.61
C PRO A 69 11.93 -41.33 52.10
N THR A 70 13.12 -41.60 52.66
CA THR A 70 13.38 -41.30 54.08
C THR A 70 13.52 -39.78 54.31
N PRO A 71 12.75 -39.17 55.22
CA PRO A 71 12.90 -37.76 55.59
C PRO A 71 14.32 -37.41 56.06
N VAL A 72 14.74 -36.16 55.87
CA VAL A 72 16.07 -35.69 56.30
C VAL A 72 16.03 -35.14 57.73
N GLU A 73 17.14 -35.26 58.47
CA GLU A 73 17.19 -34.77 59.87
C GLU A 73 17.15 -33.24 59.98
N ASN A 74 17.69 -32.51 58.99
CA ASN A 74 17.69 -31.05 58.93
C ASN A 74 17.84 -30.53 57.48
N GLY A 75 17.27 -29.36 57.19
CA GLY A 75 17.36 -28.69 55.89
C GLY A 75 16.42 -29.25 54.81
N THR A 76 16.61 -28.81 53.56
CA THR A 76 15.87 -29.27 52.39
C THR A 76 16.79 -30.02 51.44
N LYS A 77 16.40 -31.24 51.03
CA LYS A 77 17.12 -32.04 50.05
C LYS A 77 16.35 -32.08 48.73
N TYR A 78 17.01 -31.77 47.62
CA TYR A 78 16.46 -31.80 46.26
C TYR A 78 16.64 -33.20 45.67
N CYS A 79 15.53 -33.87 45.39
CA CYS A 79 15.48 -35.28 45.00
C CYS A 79 14.85 -35.47 43.61
N LYS A 80 15.29 -36.51 42.90
CA LYS A 80 14.60 -37.06 41.74
C LYS A 80 14.20 -38.50 42.03
N LEU A 81 12.98 -38.86 41.66
CA LEU A 81 12.64 -40.26 41.41
C LEU A 81 13.08 -40.58 39.98
N ILE A 82 13.87 -41.64 39.85
CA ILE A 82 14.35 -42.14 38.57
C ILE A 82 13.96 -43.59 38.40
N PHE A 83 13.87 -44.04 37.16
CA PHE A 83 13.90 -45.45 36.82
C PHE A 83 15.27 -45.78 36.21
N SER A 84 16.06 -46.56 36.94
CA SER A 84 17.42 -46.95 36.55
C SER A 84 17.40 -48.30 35.84
N LEU A 85 18.03 -48.38 34.67
CA LEU A 85 18.42 -49.62 34.01
C LEU A 85 19.91 -49.89 34.23
N ASP A 86 20.24 -51.10 34.66
CA ASP A 86 21.59 -51.64 34.79
C ASP A 86 21.70 -52.94 34.00
N MET A 87 22.31 -52.84 32.82
CA MET A 87 22.48 -53.94 31.87
C MET A 87 23.55 -54.96 32.33
N THR A 88 24.31 -54.66 33.40
CA THR A 88 25.26 -55.62 33.99
C THR A 88 24.58 -56.68 34.85
N LYS A 89 23.30 -56.48 35.20
CA LYS A 89 22.50 -57.45 35.95
C LYS A 89 21.82 -58.44 35.01
N GLU A 90 21.56 -59.65 35.52
CA GLU A 90 20.82 -60.68 34.81
C GLU A 90 19.46 -60.90 35.46
N ASN A 91 18.40 -60.85 34.64
CA ASN A 91 17.05 -61.20 35.08
C ASN A 91 16.91 -62.72 35.24
N THR A 92 15.94 -63.14 36.05
CA THR A 92 15.47 -64.53 36.06
C THR A 92 14.07 -64.59 35.46
N ALA A 93 13.53 -65.80 35.24
CA ALA A 93 12.15 -65.97 34.79
C ALA A 93 11.10 -65.43 35.79
N LYS A 94 11.50 -65.12 37.03
CA LYS A 94 10.60 -64.63 38.09
C LYS A 94 10.94 -63.23 38.57
N ASP A 95 12.20 -62.82 38.45
CA ASP A 95 12.70 -61.57 39.02
C ASP A 95 13.28 -60.67 37.93
N PHE A 96 12.70 -59.48 37.80
CA PHE A 96 13.27 -58.40 37.03
C PHE A 96 14.28 -57.64 37.89
N LYS A 97 15.58 -57.79 37.58
CA LYS A 97 16.71 -57.24 38.36
C LYS A 97 17.44 -56.10 37.65
N GLN A 98 17.21 -55.94 36.36
CA GLN A 98 17.87 -54.92 35.53
C GLN A 98 17.26 -53.54 35.71
N GLY A 99 15.99 -53.42 36.09
CA GLY A 99 15.32 -52.13 36.25
C GLY A 99 14.74 -51.94 37.65
N LYS A 100 14.84 -50.72 38.19
CA LYS A 100 14.24 -50.36 39.48
C LYS A 100 13.97 -48.85 39.57
N PHE A 101 12.98 -48.50 40.38
CA PHE A 101 12.79 -47.13 40.82
C PHE A 101 13.77 -46.80 41.95
N GLU A 102 14.38 -45.62 41.89
CA GLU A 102 15.34 -45.16 42.89
C GLU A 102 15.20 -43.66 43.15
N VAL A 103 15.51 -43.26 44.39
CA VAL A 103 15.57 -41.85 44.76
C VAL A 103 17.04 -41.43 44.80
N ILE A 104 17.39 -40.44 43.97
CA ILE A 104 18.67 -39.74 44.04
C ILE A 104 18.43 -38.34 44.57
N GLY A 105 19.36 -37.76 45.34
CA GLY A 105 19.18 -36.40 45.82
C GLY A 105 20.43 -35.77 46.43
N ASN A 106 20.46 -34.45 46.43
CA ASN A 106 21.54 -33.61 46.95
C ASN A 106 20.96 -32.39 47.70
N TYR A 107 21.74 -31.70 48.53
CA TYR A 107 21.27 -30.55 49.34
C TYR A 107 21.35 -29.21 48.60
N ASP A 108 22.11 -29.12 47.50
CA ASP A 108 22.29 -27.86 46.76
C ASP A 108 21.38 -27.74 45.54
N THR A 109 21.33 -28.79 44.71
CA THR A 109 20.59 -28.83 43.43
C THR A 109 20.06 -30.23 43.14
N TYR A 110 19.16 -30.35 42.17
CA TYR A 110 18.73 -31.67 41.68
C TYR A 110 19.89 -32.40 41.00
N PRO A 111 20.18 -33.67 41.35
CA PRO A 111 21.29 -34.42 40.76
C PRO A 111 21.06 -34.74 39.28
N ASP A 112 22.14 -34.83 38.50
CA ASP A 112 22.11 -35.26 37.10
C ASP A 112 21.84 -36.77 36.98
N THR A 113 21.27 -37.17 35.86
CA THR A 113 21.05 -38.57 35.51
C THR A 113 22.10 -39.09 34.54
N THR A 114 22.36 -40.40 34.59
CA THR A 114 23.26 -41.08 33.65
C THR A 114 22.45 -41.70 32.51
N GLN A 115 22.73 -41.33 31.26
CA GLN A 115 22.04 -41.83 30.07
C GLN A 115 23.06 -42.31 29.03
N GLU A 116 23.63 -43.50 29.23
CA GLU A 116 24.57 -44.10 28.28
C GLU A 116 23.83 -44.69 27.07
N ASP A 117 24.48 -44.71 25.90
CA ASP A 117 23.93 -45.36 24.70
C ASP A 117 23.94 -46.89 24.87
N LEU A 118 22.79 -47.45 25.25
CA LEU A 118 22.62 -48.89 25.48
C LEU A 118 22.69 -49.72 24.18
N HIS A 119 22.65 -49.10 23.00
CA HIS A 119 22.83 -49.78 21.71
C HIS A 119 24.30 -49.82 21.26
N ASN A 120 25.16 -49.03 21.90
CA ASN A 120 26.57 -48.91 21.57
C ASN A 120 27.50 -49.14 22.78
N GLY A 121 27.21 -50.19 23.56
CA GLY A 121 28.09 -50.66 24.64
C GLY A 121 27.91 -49.95 25.99
N GLY A 122 26.98 -49.01 26.11
CA GLY A 122 26.53 -48.46 27.38
C GLY A 122 25.86 -49.53 28.26
N THR A 123 25.96 -49.34 29.57
CA THR A 123 25.47 -50.28 30.58
C THR A 123 24.42 -49.69 31.50
N THR A 124 24.37 -48.36 31.63
CA THR A 124 23.46 -47.67 32.57
C THR A 124 22.64 -46.60 31.87
N TYR A 125 21.32 -46.62 32.08
CA TYR A 125 20.42 -45.55 31.63
C TYR A 125 19.40 -45.21 32.71
N GLN A 126 19.26 -43.93 33.03
CA GLN A 126 18.38 -43.41 34.08
C GLN A 126 17.35 -42.47 33.47
N LEU A 127 16.08 -42.88 33.53
CA LEU A 127 14.95 -42.06 33.12
C LEU A 127 14.45 -41.25 34.31
N GLU A 128 14.33 -39.94 34.12
CA GLU A 128 13.74 -39.05 35.13
C GLU A 128 12.22 -39.21 35.16
N VAL A 129 11.66 -39.38 36.36
CA VAL A 129 10.22 -39.61 36.57
C VAL A 129 9.57 -38.40 37.22
N CYS A 130 10.07 -37.97 38.38
CA CYS A 130 9.61 -36.76 39.04
C CYS A 130 10.73 -36.10 39.84
N LYS A 131 10.57 -34.80 40.10
CA LYS A 131 11.43 -34.03 41.02
C LYS A 131 10.63 -33.73 42.27
N PHE A 132 11.27 -33.74 43.43
CA PHE A 132 10.62 -33.41 44.69
C PHE A 132 11.63 -32.92 45.73
N THR A 133 11.15 -32.27 46.78
CA THR A 133 12.00 -31.86 47.92
C THR A 133 11.61 -32.61 49.19
N LEU A 134 12.62 -32.99 49.99
CA LEU A 134 12.46 -33.64 51.29
C LEU A 134 12.94 -32.74 52.42
N THR A 135 12.16 -32.69 53.50
CA THR A 135 12.47 -32.02 54.78
C THR A 135 12.23 -33.00 55.95
N PRO A 136 12.45 -32.62 57.22
CA PRO A 136 12.08 -33.45 58.36
C PRO A 136 10.60 -33.84 58.42
N GLU A 137 9.73 -33.06 57.77
CA GLU A 137 8.29 -33.28 57.68
C GLU A 137 7.88 -34.22 56.53
N GLY A 138 8.82 -34.67 55.70
CA GLY A 138 8.55 -35.52 54.54
C GLY A 138 8.67 -34.78 53.20
N ILE A 139 7.87 -35.16 52.21
CA ILE A 139 7.83 -34.57 50.87
C ILE A 139 7.10 -33.23 50.93
N THR A 140 7.76 -32.15 50.52
CA THR A 140 7.21 -30.78 50.63
C THR A 140 6.95 -30.10 49.28
N SER A 141 7.56 -30.57 48.20
CA SER A 141 7.22 -30.16 46.83
C SER A 141 7.39 -31.33 45.86
N HIS A 142 6.66 -31.31 44.74
CA HIS A 142 6.79 -32.32 43.68
C HIS A 142 6.47 -31.73 42.30
N GLU A 143 7.12 -32.26 41.26
CA GLU A 143 6.95 -31.91 39.85
C GLU A 143 7.00 -33.20 39.02
N ASN A 144 5.92 -33.50 38.29
CA ASN A 144 5.88 -34.62 37.36
C ASN A 144 6.57 -34.23 36.04
N ILE A 145 7.60 -34.98 35.65
CA ILE A 145 8.33 -34.80 34.38
C ILE A 145 8.25 -36.05 33.50
N TRP A 146 7.42 -37.02 33.87
CA TRP A 146 7.22 -38.28 33.15
C TRP A 146 6.08 -38.15 32.14
N TYR A 147 6.39 -37.50 31.03
CA TYR A 147 5.40 -37.21 29.98
C TYR A 147 5.17 -38.42 29.05
N PRO A 148 3.93 -38.67 28.60
CA PRO A 148 3.64 -39.76 27.68
C PRO A 148 4.39 -39.63 26.35
N VAL A 149 4.75 -40.77 25.76
CA VAL A 149 5.35 -40.80 24.41
C VAL A 149 4.27 -40.51 23.37
N GLU A 150 4.34 -39.35 22.70
CA GLU A 150 3.39 -38.98 21.64
C GLU A 150 3.96 -39.25 20.23
N ILE A 151 3.20 -39.99 19.40
CA ILE A 151 3.56 -40.36 18.01
C ILE A 151 3.68 -39.14 17.05
N ASN A 152 3.25 -37.95 17.47
CA ASN A 152 3.27 -36.72 16.66
C ASN A 152 4.69 -36.18 16.34
N GLY A 153 5.75 -36.70 16.97
CA GLY A 153 7.14 -36.26 16.74
C GLY A 153 7.67 -36.49 15.33
N VAL A 154 7.22 -37.56 14.65
CA VAL A 154 7.66 -37.88 13.27
C VAL A 154 7.14 -36.84 12.26
N VAL A 155 5.92 -36.33 12.47
CA VAL A 155 5.31 -35.30 11.62
C VAL A 155 5.98 -33.94 11.83
N ALA A 156 6.37 -33.62 13.08
CA ALA A 156 7.06 -32.38 13.40
C ALA A 156 8.47 -32.30 12.77
N TYR A 157 9.20 -33.43 12.73
CA TYR A 157 10.51 -33.49 12.08
C TYR A 157 10.41 -33.32 10.56
N ALA A 158 9.49 -34.04 9.91
CA ALA A 158 9.25 -33.89 8.46
C ALA A 158 8.86 -32.47 8.08
N LYS A 159 8.07 -31.78 8.94
CA LYS A 159 7.68 -30.39 8.71
C LYS A 159 8.84 -29.41 8.85
N LYS A 160 9.73 -29.61 9.84
CA LYS A 160 10.90 -28.76 10.06
C LYS A 160 11.88 -28.78 8.87
N GLU A 161 12.11 -29.93 8.27
CA GLU A 161 12.96 -30.06 7.07
C GLU A 161 12.35 -29.34 5.86
N VAL A 162 11.03 -29.46 5.66
CA VAL A 162 10.31 -28.75 4.59
C VAL A 162 10.35 -27.23 4.80
N ASP A 163 10.12 -26.76 6.03
CA ASP A 163 10.15 -25.33 6.36
C ASP A 163 11.57 -24.74 6.19
N ALA A 164 12.62 -25.50 6.50
CA ALA A 164 14.01 -25.08 6.27
C ALA A 164 14.35 -24.94 4.77
N MET A 165 13.87 -25.88 3.95
CA MET A 165 14.06 -25.83 2.49
C MET A 165 13.31 -24.64 1.87
N ILE A 166 12.10 -24.33 2.35
CA ILE A 166 11.35 -23.13 1.93
C ILE A 166 12.11 -21.85 2.27
N ALA A 167 12.67 -21.75 3.49
CA ALA A 167 13.41 -20.57 3.91
C ALA A 167 14.69 -20.32 3.08
N GLU A 168 15.36 -21.39 2.61
CA GLU A 168 16.51 -21.31 1.72
C GLU A 168 16.11 -20.75 0.33
N TYR A 169 15.01 -21.26 -0.25
CA TYR A 169 14.47 -20.75 -1.51
C TYR A 169 14.00 -19.29 -1.41
N GLU A 170 13.41 -18.89 -0.28
CA GLU A 170 12.99 -17.49 -0.04
C GLU A 170 14.22 -16.55 0.02
N ALA A 171 15.30 -16.97 0.67
CA ALA A 171 16.53 -16.18 0.75
C ALA A 171 17.23 -16.02 -0.62
N GLU A 172 17.26 -17.08 -1.45
CA GLU A 172 17.76 -16.99 -2.84
C GLU A 172 16.91 -16.02 -3.68
N CYS A 173 15.58 -16.05 -3.53
CA CYS A 173 14.69 -15.11 -4.21
C CYS A 173 14.98 -13.66 -3.80
N ASP A 174 15.21 -13.40 -2.50
CA ASP A 174 15.54 -12.07 -1.98
C ASP A 174 16.89 -11.53 -2.49
N GLU A 175 17.87 -12.41 -2.71
CA GLU A 175 19.16 -12.01 -3.29
C GLU A 175 19.06 -11.70 -4.79
N ILE A 176 18.27 -12.48 -5.54
CA ILE A 176 17.91 -12.19 -6.94
C ILE A 176 17.23 -10.82 -7.04
N ILE A 177 16.27 -10.56 -6.14
CA ILE A 177 15.54 -9.30 -6.02
C ILE A 177 16.47 -8.10 -5.86
N LYS A 178 17.55 -8.25 -5.07
CA LYS A 178 18.46 -7.16 -4.76
C LYS A 178 19.37 -6.78 -5.94
N ASN A 179 19.62 -7.72 -6.85
CA ASN A 179 20.55 -7.57 -7.95
C ASN A 179 19.85 -7.34 -9.32
N ALA A 180 18.52 -7.44 -9.38
CA ALA A 180 17.75 -7.16 -10.59
C ALA A 180 17.79 -5.66 -10.97
N SER A 181 17.78 -5.35 -12.26
CA SER A 181 17.84 -3.96 -12.76
C SER A 181 16.52 -3.20 -12.59
N MET A 182 15.44 -3.88 -12.16
CA MET A 182 14.10 -3.32 -12.01
C MET A 182 13.50 -3.56 -10.60
N PRO A 183 12.57 -2.71 -10.12
CA PRO A 183 11.89 -2.91 -8.86
C PRO A 183 11.01 -4.17 -8.84
N VAL A 184 11.08 -4.92 -7.74
CA VAL A 184 10.37 -6.20 -7.46
C VAL A 184 8.90 -6.25 -7.85
N SER A 185 8.18 -5.12 -7.75
CA SER A 185 6.76 -5.03 -8.11
C SER A 185 6.46 -5.32 -9.60
N HIS A 186 7.49 -5.55 -10.43
CA HIS A 186 7.38 -5.81 -11.87
C HIS A 186 7.91 -7.18 -12.28
N ILE A 187 8.27 -8.06 -11.33
CA ILE A 187 8.59 -9.46 -11.62
C ILE A 187 7.29 -10.25 -11.49
N HIS A 188 6.71 -10.70 -12.62
CA HIS A 188 5.48 -11.49 -12.60
C HIS A 188 5.77 -12.99 -12.56
N GLU A 189 6.89 -13.42 -13.14
CA GLU A 189 7.26 -14.82 -13.21
C GLU A 189 8.79 -14.95 -13.18
N VAL A 190 9.28 -15.84 -12.32
CA VAL A 190 10.68 -16.29 -12.29
C VAL A 190 10.76 -17.57 -13.13
N VAL A 191 11.59 -17.56 -14.16
CA VAL A 191 11.77 -18.71 -15.05
C VAL A 191 12.80 -19.64 -14.43
N THR A 192 12.35 -20.83 -14.03
CA THR A 192 13.18 -21.87 -13.42
C THR A 192 13.29 -23.11 -14.30
N SER A 193 14.35 -23.88 -14.10
CA SER A 193 14.53 -25.23 -14.62
C SER A 193 15.12 -26.14 -13.54
N ASP A 194 15.29 -27.44 -13.82
CA ASP A 194 15.97 -28.41 -12.94
C ASP A 194 17.42 -28.02 -12.60
N GLN A 195 17.97 -26.99 -13.27
CA GLN A 195 19.32 -26.45 -13.09
C GLN A 195 19.33 -25.07 -12.40
N GLY A 196 18.18 -24.55 -11.95
CA GLY A 196 18.07 -23.26 -11.24
C GLY A 196 17.27 -22.17 -11.99
N VAL A 197 17.47 -20.91 -11.61
CA VAL A 197 16.82 -19.74 -12.24
C VAL A 197 17.56 -19.33 -13.51
N HIS A 198 16.82 -19.10 -14.60
CA HIS A 198 17.39 -18.75 -15.91
C HIS A 198 16.87 -17.43 -16.50
N GLY A 199 15.83 -16.85 -15.92
CA GLY A 199 15.34 -15.56 -16.41
C GLY A 199 14.18 -14.99 -15.62
N LEU A 200 13.86 -13.73 -15.88
CA LEU A 200 12.71 -13.03 -15.30
C LEU A 200 11.77 -12.58 -16.40
N ARG A 201 10.46 -12.71 -16.14
CA ARG A 201 9.39 -12.34 -17.06
C ARG A 201 8.42 -11.33 -16.46
N TYR A 202 7.98 -10.42 -17.32
CA TYR A 202 6.90 -9.47 -17.06
C TYR A 202 5.82 -9.71 -18.11
N ASN A 203 4.62 -10.08 -17.66
CA ASN A 203 3.47 -10.39 -18.53
C ASN A 203 3.81 -11.36 -19.69
N GLY A 204 4.60 -12.40 -19.42
CA GLY A 204 4.98 -13.43 -20.41
C GLY A 204 6.17 -13.05 -21.31
N THR A 205 6.69 -11.82 -21.24
CA THR A 205 7.88 -11.39 -21.99
C THR A 205 9.13 -11.53 -21.13
N LEU A 206 10.14 -12.24 -21.65
CA LEU A 206 11.45 -12.39 -21.00
C LEU A 206 12.23 -11.07 -21.09
N PHE A 207 12.70 -10.55 -19.96
CA PHE A 207 13.33 -9.23 -19.90
C PHE A 207 14.74 -9.24 -19.28
N GLU A 208 15.04 -10.21 -18.42
CA GLU A 208 16.38 -10.49 -17.91
C GLU A 208 16.68 -11.99 -18.03
N THR A 209 17.92 -12.29 -18.36
CA THR A 209 18.47 -13.65 -18.42
C THR A 209 19.65 -13.74 -17.48
N TYR A 210 19.70 -14.83 -16.71
CA TYR A 210 20.85 -15.10 -15.86
C TYR A 210 21.91 -15.84 -16.67
N ASN A 211 23.06 -15.21 -16.88
CA ASN A 211 24.18 -15.82 -17.57
C ASN A 211 24.97 -16.69 -16.57
N GLN A 212 24.86 -18.01 -16.72
CA GLN A 212 25.49 -18.96 -15.81
C GLN A 212 27.02 -18.97 -15.90
N ASP A 213 27.60 -18.56 -17.03
CA ASP A 213 29.05 -18.53 -17.24
C ASP A 213 29.70 -17.31 -16.56
N THR A 214 29.03 -16.16 -16.60
CA THR A 214 29.51 -14.91 -15.98
C THR A 214 28.98 -14.71 -14.57
N GLN A 215 27.95 -15.45 -14.16
CA GLN A 215 27.21 -15.28 -12.90
C GLN A 215 26.59 -13.88 -12.77
N GLU A 216 26.22 -13.27 -13.90
CA GLU A 216 25.64 -11.94 -13.95
C GLU A 216 24.26 -11.98 -14.63
N TRP A 217 23.38 -11.07 -14.18
CA TRP A 217 22.12 -10.82 -14.86
C TRP A 217 22.35 -9.89 -16.05
N GLU A 218 21.87 -10.31 -17.21
CA GLU A 218 21.97 -9.55 -18.44
C GLU A 218 20.57 -9.21 -18.94
N THR A 219 20.42 -8.00 -19.49
CA THR A 219 19.18 -7.65 -20.19
C THR A 219 18.97 -8.63 -21.34
N ALA A 220 17.80 -9.25 -21.39
CA ALA A 220 17.46 -10.20 -22.44
C ALA A 220 17.61 -9.52 -23.82
N ALA A 221 17.94 -10.29 -24.86
CA ALA A 221 18.26 -9.76 -26.20
C ALA A 221 17.17 -8.86 -26.84
N GLY A 222 15.95 -8.82 -26.29
CA GLY A 222 14.90 -7.88 -26.70
C GLY A 222 14.97 -6.51 -26.03
N GLY A 223 15.47 -6.39 -24.80
CA GLY A 223 15.32 -5.20 -23.93
C GLY A 223 14.16 -5.33 -22.92
N LEU A 224 13.90 -4.27 -22.16
CA LEU A 224 12.76 -4.18 -21.22
C LEU A 224 11.51 -3.66 -21.95
N PRO A 225 10.31 -4.27 -21.78
CA PRO A 225 9.07 -3.69 -22.29
C PRO A 225 8.75 -2.38 -21.55
N PRO A 226 8.24 -1.33 -22.22
CA PRO A 226 7.81 -0.11 -21.53
C PRO A 226 6.63 -0.39 -20.57
N ARG A 227 6.38 0.50 -19.62
CA ARG A 227 5.18 0.42 -18.77
C ARG A 227 3.90 0.54 -19.59
N PRO A 228 2.81 -0.16 -19.22
CA PRO A 228 1.53 -0.04 -19.91
C PRO A 228 0.97 1.38 -19.74
N VAL A 229 0.16 1.82 -20.71
CA VAL A 229 -0.55 3.09 -20.59
C VAL A 229 -1.82 2.87 -19.78
N THR A 230 -1.91 3.49 -18.60
CA THR A 230 -3.00 3.25 -17.63
C THR A 230 -4.07 4.34 -17.63
N GLU A 231 -3.72 5.56 -18.05
CA GLU A 231 -4.60 6.73 -18.05
C GLU A 231 -5.01 7.09 -19.47
N ILE A 232 -5.79 6.22 -20.10
CA ILE A 232 -6.35 6.47 -21.44
C ILE A 232 -7.74 7.09 -21.29
N LEU A 233 -7.98 8.18 -22.01
CA LEU A 233 -9.28 8.80 -22.18
C LEU A 233 -9.66 8.73 -23.66
N ALA A 234 -10.79 8.10 -23.96
CA ALA A 234 -11.33 8.02 -25.31
C ALA A 234 -12.76 8.58 -25.32
N ILE A 235 -12.94 9.72 -25.98
CA ILE A 235 -14.20 10.47 -26.00
C ILE A 235 -14.80 10.41 -27.40
N ASN A 236 -16.05 9.98 -27.50
CA ASN A 236 -16.78 10.07 -28.77
C ASN A 236 -17.30 11.48 -29.07
N GLY A 237 -17.22 11.86 -30.33
CA GLY A 237 -18.05 12.86 -30.99
C GLY A 237 -18.97 12.18 -32.00
N THR A 238 -19.56 12.95 -32.92
CA THR A 238 -20.56 12.43 -33.86
C THR A 238 -20.02 11.38 -34.83
N THR A 239 -18.82 11.58 -35.37
CA THR A 239 -18.16 10.69 -36.34
C THR A 239 -16.69 10.47 -36.03
N LYS A 240 -16.24 10.91 -34.86
CA LYS A 240 -14.85 10.91 -34.44
C LYS A 240 -14.75 10.44 -33.01
N VAL A 241 -13.62 9.87 -32.66
CA VAL A 241 -13.26 9.61 -31.27
C VAL A 241 -11.87 10.17 -31.06
N ASP A 242 -11.78 11.06 -30.07
CA ASP A 242 -10.52 11.62 -29.61
C ASP A 242 -9.99 10.73 -28.48
N ILE A 243 -8.80 10.19 -28.71
CA ILE A 243 -8.06 9.35 -27.78
C ILE A 243 -6.89 10.16 -27.28
N MET A 244 -6.68 10.16 -25.97
CA MET A 244 -5.58 10.84 -25.33
C MET A 244 -5.12 10.07 -24.10
N TRP A 245 -3.83 10.17 -23.81
CA TRP A 245 -3.23 9.51 -22.65
C TRP A 245 -2.04 10.30 -22.12
N ASN A 246 -1.60 9.98 -20.92
CA ASN A 246 -0.32 10.46 -20.41
C ASN A 246 0.80 9.50 -20.81
N GLU A 247 2.00 10.05 -21.06
CA GLU A 247 3.17 9.19 -21.24
C GLU A 247 3.35 8.34 -19.99
N PRO A 248 3.49 7.01 -20.12
CA PRO A 248 3.59 6.16 -18.95
C PRO A 248 4.89 6.49 -18.21
N ASN A 249 4.84 6.51 -16.88
CA ASN A 249 5.97 6.93 -16.04
C ASN A 249 7.20 6.05 -16.30
N ILE A 250 8.27 6.64 -16.85
CA ILE A 250 9.49 5.95 -17.27
C ILE A 250 10.46 5.77 -16.09
N TYR A 251 10.75 4.53 -15.73
CA TYR A 251 12.04 4.18 -15.13
C TYR A 251 12.77 3.35 -16.20
N ASP A 252 13.88 3.89 -16.69
CA ASP A 252 14.91 3.25 -17.54
C ASP A 252 14.56 2.79 -18.98
N VAL A 253 13.30 2.88 -19.44
CA VAL A 253 12.93 2.55 -20.84
C VAL A 253 12.44 3.77 -21.62
N GLN A 254 13.20 4.17 -22.64
CA GLN A 254 12.81 5.24 -23.56
C GLN A 254 11.75 4.75 -24.56
N ILE A 255 10.68 5.52 -24.72
CA ILE A 255 9.56 5.22 -25.63
C ILE A 255 9.82 5.84 -27.00
N SER A 256 9.68 5.04 -28.06
CA SER A 256 9.84 5.47 -29.46
C SER A 256 8.52 5.74 -30.16
N GLY A 257 7.40 5.25 -29.61
CA GLY A 257 6.06 5.46 -30.13
C GLY A 257 5.01 4.65 -29.40
N TYR A 258 3.80 4.66 -29.95
CA TYR A 258 2.61 4.03 -29.42
C TYR A 258 1.82 3.39 -30.57
N ASN A 259 1.43 2.13 -30.42
CA ASN A 259 0.41 1.54 -31.28
C ASN A 259 -0.97 1.86 -30.71
N VAL A 260 -1.89 2.22 -31.60
CA VAL A 260 -3.29 2.53 -31.27
C VAL A 260 -4.18 1.43 -31.81
N TYR A 261 -4.79 0.67 -30.90
CA TYR A 261 -5.68 -0.43 -31.22
C TYR A 261 -7.13 -0.06 -30.93
N VAL A 262 -8.04 -0.52 -31.80
CA VAL A 262 -9.49 -0.38 -31.59
C VAL A 262 -10.21 -1.70 -31.83
N ALA A 263 -11.15 -2.01 -30.94
CA ALA A 263 -12.09 -3.11 -31.09
C ALA A 263 -13.53 -2.57 -31.06
N HIS A 264 -14.35 -2.99 -32.01
CA HIS A 264 -15.80 -2.74 -32.00
C HIS A 264 -16.50 -3.96 -31.41
N ALA A 265 -16.98 -3.87 -30.18
CA ALA A 265 -17.55 -5.00 -29.46
C ALA A 265 -18.64 -4.56 -28.48
N SER A 266 -19.66 -5.39 -28.30
CA SER A 266 -20.72 -5.18 -27.31
C SER A 266 -20.29 -5.49 -25.88
N ALA A 267 -19.17 -6.19 -25.69
CA ALA A 267 -18.58 -6.53 -24.40
C ALA A 267 -17.08 -6.23 -24.41
N LYS A 268 -16.48 -6.05 -23.22
CA LYS A 268 -15.03 -5.79 -23.07
C LYS A 268 -14.24 -6.95 -23.70
N PRO A 269 -13.35 -6.68 -24.67
CA PRO A 269 -12.47 -7.70 -25.23
C PRO A 269 -11.56 -8.33 -24.17
N THR A 270 -11.18 -9.58 -24.37
CA THR A 270 -10.31 -10.35 -23.47
C THR A 270 -9.06 -10.87 -24.15
N ASP A 271 -8.90 -10.61 -25.45
CA ASP A 271 -7.75 -11.06 -26.25
C ASP A 271 -7.35 -9.98 -27.26
N ILE A 272 -6.04 -9.81 -27.47
CA ILE A 272 -5.50 -8.79 -28.38
C ILE A 272 -5.90 -9.03 -29.85
N SER A 273 -6.16 -10.29 -30.24
CA SER A 273 -6.64 -10.64 -31.58
C SER A 273 -8.02 -10.06 -31.93
N GLN A 274 -8.76 -9.60 -30.93
CA GLN A 274 -10.05 -8.92 -31.12
C GLN A 274 -9.89 -7.44 -31.48
N PHE A 275 -8.67 -6.90 -31.41
CA PHE A 275 -8.35 -5.53 -31.77
C PHE A 275 -7.74 -5.43 -33.16
N ASN A 276 -8.04 -4.32 -33.83
CA ASN A 276 -7.36 -3.93 -35.06
C ASN A 276 -6.37 -2.81 -34.75
N LEU A 277 -5.13 -2.95 -35.21
CA LEU A 277 -4.15 -1.86 -35.19
C LEU A 277 -4.60 -0.77 -36.17
N LEU A 278 -4.85 0.43 -35.67
CA LEU A 278 -5.18 1.57 -36.52
C LEU A 278 -3.92 2.25 -37.06
N THR A 279 -2.94 2.48 -36.18
CA THR A 279 -1.72 3.23 -36.52
C THR A 279 -0.66 3.09 -35.43
N THR A 280 0.57 3.49 -35.77
CA THR A 280 1.69 3.72 -34.85
C THR A 280 2.05 5.20 -34.88
N ILE A 281 2.10 5.86 -33.72
CA ILE A 281 2.36 7.31 -33.61
C ILE A 281 3.35 7.64 -32.50
N GLN A 282 3.90 8.85 -32.54
CA GLN A 282 4.85 9.34 -31.52
C GLN A 282 4.23 10.37 -30.56
N THR A 283 2.93 10.63 -30.72
CA THR A 283 2.19 11.60 -29.91
C THR A 283 1.26 10.90 -28.95
N THR A 284 0.92 11.56 -27.85
CA THR A 284 -0.01 11.04 -26.84
C THR A 284 -1.49 11.35 -27.12
N THR A 285 -1.82 11.65 -28.37
CA THR A 285 -3.16 12.01 -28.82
C THR A 285 -3.39 11.44 -30.20
N TYR A 286 -4.59 10.94 -30.44
CA TYR A 286 -5.02 10.46 -31.75
C TYR A 286 -6.52 10.68 -31.93
N THR A 287 -6.93 11.11 -33.12
CA THR A 287 -8.35 11.21 -33.47
C THR A 287 -8.66 10.19 -34.56
N TYR A 288 -9.49 9.20 -34.26
CA TYR A 288 -9.95 8.24 -35.27
C TYR A 288 -11.36 8.58 -35.73
N THR A 289 -11.65 8.35 -37.02
CA THR A 289 -12.97 8.60 -37.62
C THR A 289 -13.71 7.27 -37.77
N THR A 290 -14.99 7.23 -37.40
CA THR A 290 -15.81 6.03 -37.50
C THR A 290 -17.30 6.38 -37.61
N ASP A 291 -18.03 5.55 -38.34
CA ASP A 291 -19.49 5.65 -38.45
C ASP A 291 -20.21 4.97 -37.25
N SER A 292 -19.45 4.32 -36.36
CA SER A 292 -19.97 3.65 -35.15
C SER A 292 -19.08 3.96 -33.94
N PRO A 293 -19.08 5.21 -33.45
CA PRO A 293 -18.21 5.64 -32.35
C PRO A 293 -18.68 5.12 -30.98
N SER A 294 -19.89 4.58 -30.89
CA SER A 294 -20.42 3.88 -29.72
C SER A 294 -19.96 2.41 -29.73
N ASN A 295 -19.78 1.79 -28.56
CA ASN A 295 -19.34 0.38 -28.40
C ASN A 295 -17.94 0.08 -28.94
N CYS A 296 -17.03 1.04 -28.74
CA CYS A 296 -15.63 0.90 -29.08
C CYS A 296 -14.78 0.76 -27.82
N TYR A 297 -13.73 -0.03 -27.92
CA TYR A 297 -12.68 -0.15 -26.91
C TYR A 297 -11.35 0.23 -27.53
N VAL A 298 -10.54 0.94 -26.76
CA VAL A 298 -9.22 1.40 -27.16
C VAL A 298 -8.18 0.71 -26.29
N LEU A 299 -7.08 0.31 -26.92
CA LEU A 299 -5.88 -0.12 -26.25
C LEU A 299 -4.70 0.67 -26.83
N ILE A 300 -3.88 1.23 -25.95
CA ILE A 300 -2.64 1.91 -26.33
C ILE A 300 -1.47 1.11 -25.79
N THR A 301 -0.62 0.65 -26.69
CA THR A 301 0.58 -0.11 -26.34
C THR A 301 1.82 0.73 -26.64
N PRO A 302 2.62 1.08 -25.63
CA PRO A 302 3.86 1.81 -25.82
C PRO A 302 4.96 0.90 -26.39
N ILE A 303 5.83 1.49 -27.20
CA ILE A 303 6.93 0.82 -27.89
C ILE A 303 8.24 1.43 -27.41
N SER A 304 9.19 0.59 -27.00
CA SER A 304 10.52 1.02 -26.61
C SER A 304 11.38 1.43 -27.82
N THR A 305 12.51 2.08 -27.57
CA THR A 305 13.52 2.36 -28.62
C THR A 305 14.17 1.12 -29.21
N THR A 306 14.10 -0.03 -28.52
CA THR A 306 14.54 -1.33 -29.06
C THR A 306 13.45 -2.05 -29.86
N GLY A 307 12.25 -1.47 -29.95
CA GLY A 307 11.13 -2.02 -30.73
C GLY A 307 10.25 -3.01 -29.96
N ILE A 308 10.44 -3.18 -28.65
CA ILE A 308 9.53 -3.98 -27.82
C ILE A 308 8.27 -3.19 -27.53
N GLU A 309 7.14 -3.83 -27.81
CA GLU A 309 5.81 -3.35 -27.46
C GLU A 309 5.33 -3.98 -26.15
N ASN A 310 4.66 -3.20 -25.31
CA ASN A 310 3.90 -3.74 -24.19
C ASN A 310 2.46 -4.04 -24.61
N THR A 311 2.13 -5.32 -24.77
CA THR A 311 0.83 -5.82 -25.23
C THR A 311 -0.15 -6.15 -24.09
N ASP A 312 0.06 -5.62 -22.88
CA ASP A 312 -0.82 -5.86 -21.73
C ASP A 312 -2.22 -5.29 -21.99
N ILE A 313 -3.16 -6.19 -22.24
CA ILE A 313 -4.57 -5.89 -22.52
C ILE A 313 -5.40 -5.58 -21.27
N SER A 314 -4.80 -5.55 -20.07
CA SER A 314 -5.53 -5.23 -18.83
C SER A 314 -6.09 -3.80 -18.84
N TYR A 315 -5.43 -2.90 -19.58
CA TYR A 315 -5.71 -1.46 -19.66
C TYR A 315 -6.57 -1.06 -20.86
N ILE A 316 -7.44 -1.97 -21.30
CA ILE A 316 -8.47 -1.64 -22.28
C ILE A 316 -9.43 -0.58 -21.72
N THR A 317 -9.58 0.52 -22.45
CA THR A 317 -10.45 1.64 -22.10
C THR A 317 -11.69 1.67 -23.00
N PRO A 318 -12.91 1.72 -22.45
CA PRO A 318 -14.10 1.95 -23.26
C PRO A 318 -14.13 3.39 -23.78
N VAL A 319 -14.60 3.58 -25.01
CA VAL A 319 -14.94 4.91 -25.50
C VAL A 319 -16.20 5.39 -24.78
N ILE A 320 -16.11 6.56 -24.16
CA ILE A 320 -17.20 7.18 -23.41
C ILE A 320 -17.88 8.29 -24.21
N THR A 321 -19.10 8.61 -23.84
CA THR A 321 -19.78 9.82 -24.32
C THR A 321 -19.05 11.05 -23.83
N ALA A 322 -18.86 12.05 -24.70
CA ALA A 322 -18.30 13.34 -24.30
C ALA A 322 -19.03 13.92 -23.08
N PRO A 323 -18.33 14.13 -21.94
CA PRO A 323 -18.97 14.68 -20.76
C PRO A 323 -19.23 16.17 -20.95
N THR A 324 -20.27 16.68 -20.29
CA THR A 324 -20.45 18.12 -20.10
C THR A 324 -19.51 18.61 -18.99
N PHE A 325 -19.22 19.92 -18.93
CA PHE A 325 -18.36 20.45 -17.86
C PHE A 325 -18.89 20.10 -16.45
N SER A 326 -20.21 20.08 -16.28
CA SER A 326 -20.85 19.68 -15.02
C SER A 326 -20.53 18.24 -14.60
N SER A 327 -20.53 17.29 -15.54
CA SER A 327 -20.35 15.85 -15.27
C SER A 327 -18.92 15.36 -15.43
N ALA A 328 -18.03 16.10 -16.10
CA ALA A 328 -16.63 15.74 -16.25
C ALA A 328 -15.92 15.65 -14.89
N SER A 329 -15.17 14.57 -14.65
CA SER A 329 -14.30 14.46 -13.47
C SER A 329 -13.12 15.43 -13.58
N TRP A 330 -12.47 15.72 -12.44
CA TRP A 330 -11.27 16.55 -12.45
C TRP A 330 -10.11 15.90 -13.22
N SER A 331 -9.98 14.57 -13.17
CA SER A 331 -9.00 13.83 -13.98
C SER A 331 -9.22 13.97 -15.49
N VAL A 332 -10.49 13.98 -15.95
CA VAL A 332 -10.81 14.25 -17.36
C VAL A 332 -10.45 15.69 -17.72
N ILE A 333 -10.78 16.65 -16.84
CA ILE A 333 -10.45 18.07 -17.06
C ILE A 333 -8.93 18.28 -17.12
N ASP A 334 -8.16 17.66 -16.22
CA ASP A 334 -6.69 17.69 -16.21
C ASP A 334 -6.11 17.11 -17.51
N MET A 335 -6.62 15.96 -17.97
CA MET A 335 -6.15 15.38 -19.24
C MET A 335 -6.46 16.29 -20.44
N LEU A 336 -7.67 16.86 -20.49
CA LEU A 336 -8.04 17.83 -21.53
C LEU A 336 -7.18 19.10 -21.47
N GLU A 337 -6.79 19.54 -20.28
CA GLU A 337 -5.89 20.67 -20.06
C GLU A 337 -4.50 20.39 -20.65
N LYS A 338 -3.89 19.28 -20.22
CA LYS A 338 -2.56 18.83 -20.67
C LYS A 338 -2.48 18.65 -22.19
N LYS A 339 -3.59 18.28 -22.84
CA LYS A 339 -3.67 18.10 -24.29
C LYS A 339 -4.22 19.32 -25.05
N ASP A 340 -4.42 20.45 -24.38
CA ASP A 340 -4.91 21.70 -24.96
C ASP A 340 -6.29 21.57 -25.65
N LYS A 341 -7.16 20.72 -25.10
CA LYS A 341 -8.49 20.35 -25.64
C LYS A 341 -9.68 20.92 -24.86
N LEU A 342 -9.48 21.63 -23.75
CA LEU A 342 -10.57 22.16 -22.92
C LEU A 342 -11.60 22.98 -23.72
N SER A 343 -11.15 23.92 -24.58
CA SER A 343 -12.04 24.75 -25.39
C SER A 343 -12.67 24.01 -26.57
N THR A 344 -12.30 22.75 -26.82
CA THR A 344 -12.97 21.88 -27.79
C THR A 344 -14.24 21.27 -27.20
N TYR A 345 -14.24 20.98 -25.90
CA TYR A 345 -15.35 20.30 -25.22
C TYR A 345 -16.22 21.21 -24.37
N PHE A 346 -15.66 22.32 -23.88
CA PHE A 346 -16.36 23.24 -22.99
C PHE A 346 -16.39 24.65 -23.54
N SER A 347 -17.38 25.42 -23.10
CA SER A 347 -17.64 26.79 -23.54
C SER A 347 -17.67 27.76 -22.35
N VAL A 348 -17.37 29.04 -22.60
CA VAL A 348 -17.53 30.10 -21.60
C VAL A 348 -18.97 30.13 -21.11
N GLY A 349 -19.15 30.14 -19.78
CA GLY A 349 -20.45 30.08 -19.14
C GLY A 349 -20.91 28.68 -18.73
N ASP A 350 -20.22 27.61 -19.15
CA ASP A 350 -20.52 26.27 -18.63
C ASP A 350 -20.28 26.21 -17.12
N ILE A 351 -21.18 25.53 -16.40
CA ILE A 351 -21.22 25.51 -14.93
C ILE A 351 -20.88 24.13 -14.39
N LYS A 352 -20.12 24.11 -13.29
CA LYS A 352 -19.89 22.93 -12.45
C LYS A 352 -20.14 23.28 -10.99
N THR A 353 -20.65 22.32 -10.22
CA THR A 353 -20.79 22.46 -8.76
C THR A 353 -19.56 21.88 -8.08
N ILE A 354 -18.99 22.63 -7.12
CA ILE A 354 -17.87 22.22 -6.28
C ILE A 354 -18.27 22.36 -4.81
N THR A 355 -17.49 21.79 -3.90
CA THR A 355 -17.67 21.98 -2.45
C THR A 355 -16.55 22.84 -1.93
N ILE A 356 -16.85 23.86 -1.11
CA ILE A 356 -15.87 24.72 -0.43
C ILE A 356 -16.23 24.71 1.05
N GLY A 357 -15.34 24.19 1.91
CA GLY A 357 -15.59 24.15 3.36
C GLY A 357 -16.88 23.41 3.74
N GLY A 358 -17.26 22.37 2.96
CA GLY A 358 -18.49 21.61 3.15
C GLY A 358 -19.76 22.21 2.53
N VAL A 359 -19.66 23.36 1.84
CA VAL A 359 -20.80 24.03 1.20
C VAL A 359 -20.71 23.92 -0.33
N SER A 360 -21.79 23.47 -0.96
CA SER A 360 -21.91 23.43 -2.43
C SER A 360 -21.93 24.83 -3.03
N GLN A 361 -21.14 25.04 -4.06
CA GLN A 361 -21.00 26.31 -4.77
C GLN A 361 -20.85 26.08 -6.28
N GLN A 362 -21.50 26.94 -7.07
CA GLN A 362 -21.38 26.91 -8.52
C GLN A 362 -20.19 27.74 -9.02
N ILE A 363 -19.40 27.15 -9.92
CA ILE A 363 -18.37 27.83 -10.71
C ILE A 363 -18.73 27.82 -12.19
N ALA A 364 -18.31 28.85 -12.92
CA ALA A 364 -18.45 28.95 -14.36
C ALA A 364 -17.12 29.21 -15.05
N ILE A 365 -17.00 28.75 -16.28
CA ILE A 365 -15.89 29.09 -17.17
C ILE A 365 -15.98 30.57 -17.55
N HIS A 366 -14.98 31.36 -17.14
CA HIS A 366 -14.89 32.79 -17.41
C HIS A 366 -14.13 33.10 -18.72
N GLY A 367 -13.22 32.20 -19.11
CA GLY A 367 -12.42 32.35 -20.32
C GLY A 367 -11.42 31.21 -20.52
N PHE A 368 -10.81 31.15 -21.69
CA PHE A 368 -9.72 30.25 -22.04
C PHE A 368 -8.49 31.05 -22.41
N LYS A 369 -7.28 30.59 -22.02
CA LYS A 369 -6.01 31.26 -22.35
C LYS A 369 -6.05 32.77 -22.07
N HIS A 370 -6.60 33.16 -20.92
CA HIS A 370 -6.77 34.56 -20.54
C HIS A 370 -5.56 35.05 -19.73
N ASP A 371 -5.34 34.39 -18.60
CA ASP A 371 -4.35 34.75 -17.58
C ASP A 371 -2.97 34.14 -17.85
N ASP A 372 -1.92 34.89 -17.53
CA ASP A 372 -0.53 34.42 -17.64
C ASP A 372 -0.15 33.63 -16.39
N LEU A 373 0.46 32.45 -16.57
CA LEU A 373 0.93 31.62 -15.47
C LEU A 373 2.09 32.31 -14.72
N SER A 374 2.12 32.13 -13.40
CA SER A 374 3.14 32.72 -12.53
C SER A 374 4.54 32.17 -12.80
N ASP A 375 4.65 30.89 -13.18
CA ASP A 375 5.90 30.21 -13.52
C ASP A 375 6.51 30.65 -14.87
N GLY A 376 5.77 31.42 -15.68
CA GLY A 376 6.22 31.90 -16.98
C GLY A 376 6.11 30.89 -18.13
N THR A 377 5.47 29.74 -17.92
CA THR A 377 5.29 28.69 -18.95
C THR A 377 4.24 29.04 -20.02
N GLY A 378 3.55 30.17 -19.88
CA GLY A 378 2.62 30.70 -20.86
C GLY A 378 1.31 31.14 -20.21
N LYS A 379 0.19 30.73 -20.80
CA LYS A 379 -1.16 31.08 -20.33
C LYS A 379 -1.86 29.89 -19.70
N ALA A 380 -2.59 30.13 -18.61
CA ALA A 380 -3.48 29.14 -18.03
C ALA A 380 -4.54 28.75 -19.06
N LYS A 381 -4.88 27.47 -19.14
CA LYS A 381 -5.73 26.98 -20.23
C LYS A 381 -7.16 27.40 -20.02
N MET A 382 -7.62 27.47 -18.77
CA MET A 382 -8.98 27.87 -18.43
C MET A 382 -9.02 28.71 -17.15
N THR A 383 -9.82 29.78 -17.18
CA THR A 383 -10.14 30.59 -16.00
C THR A 383 -11.55 30.26 -15.55
N LEU A 384 -11.69 29.94 -14.27
CA LEU A 384 -12.94 29.65 -13.59
C LEU A 384 -13.23 30.74 -12.55
N GLY A 385 -14.49 30.88 -12.17
CA GLY A 385 -14.89 31.77 -11.09
C GLY A 385 -16.28 31.46 -10.61
N LEU A 386 -16.61 31.93 -9.41
CA LEU A 386 -17.91 31.64 -8.83
C LEU A 386 -19.06 32.26 -9.65
N VAL A 387 -20.16 31.51 -9.76
CA VAL A 387 -21.40 32.01 -10.37
C VAL A 387 -22.05 33.05 -9.44
N ASN A 388 -22.09 32.78 -8.14
CA ASN A 388 -22.57 33.68 -7.08
C ASN A 388 -21.49 33.87 -6.00
N CYS A 389 -21.66 34.84 -5.12
CA CYS A 389 -20.71 35.02 -4.02
C CYS A 389 -20.74 33.83 -3.05
N LEU A 390 -19.67 33.68 -2.27
CA LEU A 390 -19.71 32.89 -1.05
C LEU A 390 -20.93 33.29 -0.18
N PRO A 391 -21.55 32.34 0.55
CA PRO A 391 -22.69 32.66 1.43
C PRO A 391 -22.28 33.58 2.59
N THR A 392 -20.99 33.61 2.92
CA THR A 392 -20.40 34.46 3.96
C THR A 392 -19.82 35.73 3.34
N THR A 393 -20.04 36.87 4.02
CA THR A 393 -19.42 38.15 3.66
C THR A 393 -18.07 38.34 4.36
N TYR A 394 -17.18 39.09 3.71
CA TYR A 394 -15.84 39.36 4.21
C TYR A 394 -15.50 40.84 4.06
N ALA A 395 -14.73 41.38 5.00
CA ALA A 395 -14.13 42.69 4.84
C ALA A 395 -12.85 42.60 4.01
N MET A 396 -12.55 43.63 3.22
CA MET A 396 -11.30 43.68 2.46
C MET A 396 -10.10 43.77 3.40
N ASN A 397 -10.22 44.63 4.43
CA ASN A 397 -9.24 44.84 5.48
C ASN A 397 -9.91 44.95 6.86
N SER A 398 -9.13 44.81 7.93
CA SER A 398 -9.63 45.05 9.29
C SER A 398 -9.80 46.53 9.63
N SER A 399 -9.18 47.42 8.87
CA SER A 399 -9.26 48.88 8.98
C SER A 399 -9.66 49.50 7.64
N ASP A 400 -10.21 50.70 7.68
CA ASP A 400 -10.64 51.46 6.49
C ASP A 400 -9.45 52.08 5.75
N THR A 401 -8.56 51.23 5.23
CA THR A 401 -7.41 51.63 4.41
C THR A 401 -7.20 50.67 3.24
N ASN A 402 -6.72 51.21 2.12
CA ASN A 402 -6.22 50.45 0.98
C ASN A 402 -4.69 50.53 0.82
N VAL A 403 -3.98 51.02 1.85
CA VAL A 403 -2.51 50.99 1.90
C VAL A 403 -2.02 49.55 1.74
N GLY A 404 -1.05 49.35 0.85
CA GLY A 404 -0.54 48.02 0.50
C GLY A 404 -1.31 47.33 -0.64
N GLY A 405 -2.39 47.93 -1.12
CA GLY A 405 -3.17 47.42 -2.25
C GLY A 405 -3.73 46.02 -2.01
N TRP A 406 -3.88 45.25 -3.09
CA TRP A 406 -4.42 43.89 -3.05
C TRP A 406 -3.58 42.94 -2.19
N THR A 407 -2.28 42.84 -2.45
CA THR A 407 -1.40 41.86 -1.75
C THR A 407 -1.18 42.20 -0.28
N GLY A 408 -1.32 43.47 0.11
CA GLY A 408 -1.30 43.88 1.52
C GLY A 408 -2.64 43.68 2.24
N SER A 409 -3.70 43.25 1.54
CA SER A 409 -5.03 43.14 2.12
C SER A 409 -5.23 41.85 2.94
N LYS A 410 -6.14 41.91 3.93
CA LYS A 410 -6.60 40.71 4.65
C LYS A 410 -7.30 39.73 3.72
N MET A 411 -8.01 40.23 2.71
CA MET A 411 -8.69 39.39 1.72
C MET A 411 -7.72 38.51 0.92
N TYR A 412 -6.52 39.03 0.59
CA TYR A 412 -5.52 38.27 -0.16
C TYR A 412 -5.09 37.00 0.58
N SER A 413 -4.75 37.09 1.86
CA SER A 413 -4.42 35.92 2.70
C SER A 413 -5.64 35.06 2.97
N THR A 414 -6.81 35.66 3.20
CA THR A 414 -8.07 34.90 3.38
C THR A 414 -8.36 34.01 2.17
N LEU A 415 -8.18 34.51 0.94
CA LEU A 415 -8.37 33.72 -0.28
C LEU A 415 -7.25 32.68 -0.46
N ASN A 416 -5.98 33.10 -0.44
CA ASN A 416 -4.86 32.24 -0.85
C ASN A 416 -4.37 31.25 0.22
N GLU A 417 -4.82 31.40 1.48
CA GLU A 417 -4.51 30.49 2.58
C GLU A 417 -5.77 29.75 3.05
N ALA A 418 -6.73 30.46 3.65
CA ALA A 418 -7.89 29.82 4.30
C ALA A 418 -8.87 29.20 3.27
N ILE A 419 -9.43 30.01 2.37
CA ILE A 419 -10.42 29.53 1.39
C ILE A 419 -9.78 28.56 0.40
N PHE A 420 -8.53 28.78 -0.02
CA PHE A 420 -7.79 27.81 -0.81
C PHE A 420 -7.67 26.48 -0.07
N GLY A 421 -7.36 26.48 1.24
CA GLY A 421 -7.28 25.28 2.06
C GLY A 421 -8.57 24.47 2.12
N ASP A 422 -9.72 25.15 2.07
CA ASP A 422 -11.07 24.58 2.12
C ASP A 422 -11.55 23.98 0.79
N LEU A 423 -10.78 24.09 -0.30
CA LEU A 423 -11.09 23.48 -1.58
C LEU A 423 -10.81 21.96 -1.57
N PRO A 424 -11.49 21.16 -2.40
CA PRO A 424 -11.22 19.73 -2.52
C PRO A 424 -9.79 19.49 -3.01
N GLU A 425 -9.09 18.48 -2.48
CA GLU A 425 -7.68 18.19 -2.82
C GLU A 425 -7.44 18.08 -4.33
N GLU A 426 -8.26 17.29 -5.03
CA GLU A 426 -8.15 17.15 -6.49
C GLU A 426 -8.20 18.50 -7.21
N LEU A 427 -9.03 19.44 -6.73
CA LEU A 427 -9.11 20.77 -7.33
C LEU A 427 -7.90 21.63 -6.97
N LYS A 428 -7.39 21.55 -5.74
CA LYS A 428 -6.20 22.28 -5.31
C LYS A 428 -4.98 21.90 -6.14
N ASP A 429 -4.84 20.61 -6.47
CA ASP A 429 -3.74 20.09 -7.28
C ASP A 429 -3.80 20.58 -8.74
N LEU A 430 -5.00 20.82 -9.28
CA LEU A 430 -5.19 21.38 -10.62
C LEU A 430 -4.97 22.90 -10.68
N ILE A 431 -5.15 23.63 -9.58
CA ILE A 431 -5.07 25.10 -9.59
C ILE A 431 -3.63 25.56 -9.82
N LYS A 432 -3.45 26.38 -10.85
CA LYS A 432 -2.16 26.98 -11.19
C LYS A 432 -2.15 28.47 -10.84
N PRO A 433 -1.15 28.96 -10.07
CA PRO A 433 -1.03 30.38 -9.78
C PRO A 433 -0.85 31.21 -11.06
N VAL A 434 -1.53 32.37 -11.11
CA VAL A 434 -1.48 33.30 -12.25
C VAL A 434 -1.07 34.70 -11.84
N LYS A 435 -0.54 35.45 -12.81
CA LYS A 435 -0.13 36.84 -12.65
C LYS A 435 -1.34 37.76 -12.69
N LYS A 436 -1.61 38.47 -11.60
CA LYS A 436 -2.66 39.49 -11.53
C LYS A 436 -2.05 40.88 -11.36
N LYS A 437 -2.61 41.86 -12.07
CA LYS A 437 -2.17 43.26 -12.03
C LYS A 437 -3.15 44.09 -11.22
N THR A 438 -2.62 44.89 -10.30
CA THR A 438 -3.41 45.78 -9.44
C THR A 438 -2.57 46.98 -8.96
N SER A 439 -3.19 48.14 -8.73
CA SER A 439 -2.53 49.29 -8.10
C SER A 439 -1.95 48.95 -6.71
N ALA A 440 -0.85 49.62 -6.35
CA ALA A 440 -0.24 49.58 -5.01
C ALA A 440 -1.14 50.18 -3.90
N GLY A 441 -2.29 50.75 -4.25
CA GLY A 441 -3.20 51.41 -3.31
C GLY A 441 -2.68 52.77 -2.85
N ASN A 442 -3.34 53.37 -1.85
CA ASN A 442 -3.01 54.68 -1.30
C ASN A 442 -2.90 55.78 -2.37
N GLN A 443 -3.85 55.79 -3.32
CA GLN A 443 -3.89 56.70 -4.48
C GLN A 443 -2.66 56.60 -5.42
N LEU A 444 -1.81 55.59 -5.26
CA LEU A 444 -0.67 55.37 -6.14
C LEU A 444 -1.12 54.77 -7.48
N THR A 445 -0.52 55.26 -8.56
CA THR A 445 -0.77 54.76 -9.92
C THR A 445 0.13 53.59 -10.31
N THR A 446 1.11 53.24 -9.48
CA THR A 446 2.00 52.09 -9.68
C THR A 446 1.19 50.80 -9.71
N ILE A 447 1.31 50.04 -10.80
CA ILE A 447 0.69 48.72 -10.94
C ILE A 447 1.68 47.65 -10.52
N ASN A 448 1.34 46.91 -9.48
CA ASN A 448 2.05 45.74 -9.01
C ASN A 448 1.53 44.49 -9.73
N THR A 449 2.39 43.46 -9.82
CA THR A 449 1.99 42.12 -10.26
C THR A 449 2.12 41.16 -9.09
N SER A 450 1.06 40.41 -8.82
CA SER A 450 1.00 39.36 -7.79
C SER A 450 0.84 37.99 -8.45
N ASN A 451 1.21 36.95 -7.71
CA ASN A 451 1.00 35.56 -8.10
C ASN A 451 -0.11 34.99 -7.21
N ASP A 452 -1.25 34.69 -7.81
CA ASP A 452 -2.48 34.39 -7.08
C ASP A 452 -2.95 32.98 -7.43
N LYS A 453 -3.20 32.14 -6.41
CA LYS A 453 -3.93 30.87 -6.57
C LYS A 453 -5.41 31.16 -6.76
N LEU A 454 -5.96 31.96 -5.84
CA LEU A 454 -7.31 32.52 -5.90
C LEU A 454 -7.21 34.05 -5.94
N PHE A 455 -8.04 34.69 -6.76
CA PHE A 455 -8.04 36.14 -6.93
C PHE A 455 -9.45 36.71 -6.97
N LEU A 456 -9.62 37.96 -6.54
CA LEU A 456 -10.79 38.74 -6.94
C LEU A 456 -10.56 39.36 -8.31
N PHE A 457 -11.62 39.50 -9.10
CA PHE A 457 -11.56 40.17 -10.39
C PHE A 457 -11.30 41.68 -10.20
N SER A 458 -10.54 42.31 -11.11
CA SER A 458 -10.34 43.77 -11.08
C SER A 458 -11.50 44.48 -11.78
N GLU A 459 -11.64 45.79 -11.53
CA GLU A 459 -12.64 46.61 -12.22
C GLU A 459 -12.51 46.47 -13.74
N HIS A 460 -11.27 46.50 -14.24
CA HIS A 460 -10.99 46.40 -15.66
C HIS A 460 -11.33 45.01 -16.25
N GLU A 461 -11.15 43.95 -15.46
CA GLU A 461 -11.50 42.59 -15.86
C GLU A 461 -13.01 42.31 -15.86
N ILE A 462 -13.77 43.07 -15.08
CA ILE A 462 -15.23 42.97 -15.00
C ILE A 462 -15.88 43.84 -16.06
N PHE A 463 -15.48 45.12 -16.17
CA PHE A 463 -16.17 46.12 -16.97
C PHE A 463 -15.48 46.41 -18.31
N GLY A 464 -14.23 45.98 -18.51
CA GLY A 464 -13.43 46.29 -19.70
C GLY A 464 -12.93 47.73 -19.77
N ALA A 465 -13.24 48.54 -18.76
CA ALA A 465 -12.82 49.92 -18.62
C ALA A 465 -12.71 50.26 -17.13
N LYS A 466 -12.05 51.38 -16.82
CA LYS A 466 -12.01 51.92 -15.45
C LYS A 466 -13.15 52.91 -15.22
N THR A 467 -13.71 52.89 -14.01
CA THR A 467 -14.60 53.93 -13.47
C THR A 467 -13.99 54.56 -12.23
N TYR A 468 -13.51 53.74 -11.30
CA TYR A 468 -12.96 54.15 -10.00
C TYR A 468 -11.48 53.74 -9.83
N SER A 469 -11.04 52.64 -10.44
CA SER A 469 -9.65 52.16 -10.33
C SER A 469 -8.65 52.99 -11.13
N VAL A 470 -7.35 52.71 -10.97
CA VAL A 470 -6.28 53.29 -11.80
C VAL A 470 -6.37 52.82 -13.27
N GLY A 471 -6.94 51.62 -13.51
CA GLY A 471 -7.01 50.95 -14.80
C GLY A 471 -5.74 50.19 -15.20
N SER A 472 -5.76 49.54 -16.37
CA SER A 472 -4.69 48.64 -16.86
C SER A 472 -4.47 47.38 -15.99
N GLU A 473 -5.48 47.00 -15.22
CA GLU A 473 -5.44 45.89 -14.25
C GLU A 473 -5.91 44.56 -14.86
N GLY A 474 -5.72 44.36 -16.18
CA GLY A 474 -6.10 43.15 -16.90
C GLY A 474 -6.90 43.46 -18.17
N LYS A 475 -7.61 42.44 -18.68
CA LYS A 475 -8.54 42.54 -19.82
C LYS A 475 -9.87 41.94 -19.41
N GLN A 476 -10.98 42.45 -19.97
CA GLN A 476 -12.31 41.96 -19.63
C GLN A 476 -12.45 40.46 -19.90
N TYR A 477 -12.97 39.70 -18.93
CA TYR A 477 -13.40 38.32 -19.17
C TYR A 477 -14.69 38.32 -19.99
N SER A 478 -14.77 37.48 -21.01
CA SER A 478 -15.94 37.38 -21.90
C SER A 478 -17.24 37.14 -21.13
N LEU A 479 -17.19 36.41 -20.01
CA LEU A 479 -18.36 36.15 -19.18
C LEU A 479 -18.95 37.43 -18.57
N PHE A 480 -18.14 38.45 -18.24
CA PHE A 480 -18.62 39.69 -17.62
C PHE A 480 -19.10 40.75 -18.62
N ALA A 481 -19.11 40.45 -19.92
CA ALA A 481 -19.54 41.41 -20.95
C ALA A 481 -20.97 41.94 -20.73
N THR A 482 -21.87 41.10 -20.20
CA THR A 482 -23.26 41.48 -19.91
C THR A 482 -23.45 41.85 -18.44
N SER A 483 -24.33 42.82 -18.17
CA SER A 483 -24.67 43.24 -16.80
C SER A 483 -25.29 42.11 -15.97
N SER A 484 -26.07 41.23 -16.59
CA SER A 484 -26.67 40.07 -15.92
C SER A 484 -25.62 39.16 -15.28
N ASN A 485 -24.47 38.99 -15.92
CA ASN A 485 -23.41 38.12 -15.43
C ASN A 485 -22.53 38.78 -14.33
N ARG A 486 -22.67 40.09 -14.15
CA ARG A 486 -22.03 40.85 -13.06
C ARG A 486 -22.90 40.94 -11.81
N ILE A 487 -24.21 40.70 -11.92
CA ILE A 487 -25.11 40.61 -10.77
C ILE A 487 -24.88 39.26 -10.10
N LYS A 488 -24.47 39.30 -8.83
CA LYS A 488 -24.17 38.11 -8.02
C LYS A 488 -25.09 38.06 -6.82
N LYS A 489 -25.51 36.86 -6.42
CA LYS A 489 -26.24 36.64 -5.17
C LYS A 489 -25.28 36.32 -4.02
N LEU A 490 -25.73 36.51 -2.78
CA LEU A 490 -25.02 36.03 -1.60
C LEU A 490 -25.32 34.55 -1.36
N GLY A 491 -24.45 33.65 -1.82
CA GLY A 491 -24.77 32.23 -1.99
C GLY A 491 -25.79 31.99 -3.10
N ASP A 492 -25.97 30.73 -3.50
CA ASP A 492 -26.82 30.38 -4.66
C ASP A 492 -28.32 30.63 -4.44
N SER A 493 -28.77 30.60 -3.18
CA SER A 493 -30.17 30.86 -2.80
C SER A 493 -30.43 32.29 -2.29
N GLY A 494 -29.41 33.16 -2.25
CA GLY A 494 -29.52 34.49 -1.67
C GLY A 494 -30.12 35.56 -2.58
N SER A 495 -30.19 36.78 -2.05
CA SER A 495 -30.53 37.98 -2.82
C SER A 495 -29.31 38.55 -3.54
N ALA A 496 -29.55 39.36 -4.58
CA ALA A 496 -28.48 40.12 -5.24
C ALA A 496 -27.72 40.97 -4.22
N THR A 497 -26.39 40.91 -4.27
CA THR A 497 -25.51 41.52 -3.28
C THR A 497 -24.40 42.32 -3.94
N HIS A 498 -23.82 43.23 -3.17
CA HIS A 498 -22.58 43.91 -3.53
C HIS A 498 -21.40 42.97 -3.31
N TRP A 499 -20.40 43.01 -4.19
CA TRP A 499 -19.25 42.12 -4.08
C TRP A 499 -17.92 42.78 -4.44
N TRP A 500 -16.86 42.32 -3.79
CA TRP A 500 -15.54 42.95 -3.83
C TRP A 500 -14.80 42.77 -5.16
N GLU A 501 -14.05 43.80 -5.53
CA GLU A 501 -12.99 43.74 -6.55
C GLU A 501 -11.63 43.81 -5.87
N ARG A 502 -10.56 43.32 -6.52
CA ARG A 502 -9.20 43.52 -5.97
C ARG A 502 -8.68 44.96 -6.13
N SER A 503 -9.32 45.78 -6.96
CA SER A 503 -8.87 47.12 -7.33
C SER A 503 -9.05 48.14 -6.19
N PRO A 504 -7.99 48.83 -5.73
CA PRO A 504 -8.11 49.99 -4.86
C PRO A 504 -8.82 51.16 -5.57
N PHE A 505 -9.56 51.99 -4.83
CA PHE A 505 -10.09 53.23 -5.40
C PHE A 505 -8.94 54.21 -5.67
N ALA A 506 -8.87 54.79 -6.86
CA ALA A 506 -7.76 55.64 -7.27
C ALA A 506 -7.72 57.00 -6.54
N SER A 507 -8.86 57.51 -6.09
CA SER A 507 -8.98 58.87 -5.53
C SER A 507 -9.12 58.90 -4.00
N ASP A 508 -9.03 57.76 -3.32
CA ASP A 508 -9.18 57.65 -1.87
C ASP A 508 -8.28 56.53 -1.33
N ALA A 509 -7.68 56.75 -0.16
CA ALA A 509 -6.83 55.78 0.51
C ALA A 509 -7.60 54.82 1.46
N THR A 510 -8.93 54.95 1.56
CA THR A 510 -9.76 54.21 2.54
C THR A 510 -10.65 53.13 1.93
N THR A 511 -10.78 53.08 0.60
CA THR A 511 -11.80 52.29 -0.10
C THR A 511 -11.21 51.37 -1.19
N PHE A 512 -11.94 50.29 -1.48
CA PHE A 512 -11.73 49.44 -2.65
C PHE A 512 -12.94 49.49 -3.59
N CYS A 513 -12.70 49.20 -4.87
CA CYS A 513 -13.76 49.05 -5.86
C CYS A 513 -14.60 47.81 -5.56
N ARG A 514 -15.85 47.85 -6.03
CA ARG A 514 -16.82 46.77 -5.88
C ARG A 514 -17.84 46.84 -7.02
N VAL A 515 -18.54 45.73 -7.22
CA VAL A 515 -19.73 45.70 -8.06
C VAL A 515 -20.99 45.85 -7.19
N SER A 516 -21.93 46.68 -7.64
CA SER A 516 -23.22 46.85 -6.97
C SER A 516 -24.13 45.63 -7.15
N SER A 517 -25.17 45.52 -6.31
CA SER A 517 -26.23 44.52 -6.49
C SER A 517 -26.99 44.65 -7.82
N SER A 518 -26.87 45.79 -8.52
CA SER A 518 -27.38 46.01 -9.88
C SER A 518 -26.36 45.74 -10.99
N GLY A 519 -25.15 45.28 -10.66
CA GLY A 519 -24.10 44.95 -11.62
C GLY A 519 -23.30 46.14 -12.16
N ALA A 520 -23.32 47.28 -11.46
CA ALA A 520 -22.61 48.52 -11.81
C ALA A 520 -21.35 48.70 -10.97
N ALA A 521 -20.35 49.42 -11.51
CA ALA A 521 -19.13 49.75 -10.79
C ALA A 521 -19.44 50.70 -9.61
N ASN A 522 -18.78 50.50 -8.47
CA ASN A 522 -18.91 51.31 -7.27
C ASN A 522 -17.66 51.16 -6.38
N CYS A 523 -17.64 51.79 -5.20
CA CYS A 523 -16.56 51.64 -4.21
C CYS A 523 -17.13 51.57 -2.78
N SER A 524 -16.34 51.08 -1.84
CA SER A 524 -16.73 50.98 -0.42
C SER A 524 -15.52 50.96 0.50
N SER A 525 -15.70 51.40 1.75
CA SER A 525 -14.66 51.41 2.78
C SER A 525 -14.10 50.02 3.02
N ALA A 526 -12.79 49.88 3.14
CA ALA A 526 -12.13 48.58 3.17
C ALA A 526 -12.54 47.71 4.38
N GLY A 527 -13.02 48.32 5.48
CA GLY A 527 -13.47 47.65 6.69
C GLY A 527 -14.90 47.10 6.66
N ILE A 528 -15.74 47.45 5.67
CA ILE A 528 -17.09 46.89 5.59
C ILE A 528 -17.08 45.46 5.06
N THR A 529 -18.08 44.64 5.36
CA THR A 529 -18.17 43.28 4.81
C THR A 529 -19.07 43.23 3.58
N LEU A 530 -18.59 42.65 2.46
CA LEU A 530 -19.37 42.43 1.23
C LEU A 530 -19.26 40.98 0.74
N GLY A 531 -20.00 40.63 -0.31
CA GLY A 531 -19.90 39.32 -0.96
C GLY A 531 -18.52 39.11 -1.62
N VAL A 532 -18.08 37.86 -1.66
CA VAL A 532 -16.81 37.44 -2.28
C VAL A 532 -17.09 36.54 -3.46
N CYS A 533 -16.70 36.98 -4.66
CA CYS A 533 -16.78 36.22 -5.91
C CYS A 533 -15.37 36.10 -6.48
N PHE A 534 -14.67 35.01 -6.14
CA PHE A 534 -13.29 34.80 -6.57
C PHE A 534 -13.19 33.98 -7.86
N GLY A 535 -12.05 34.11 -8.53
CA GLY A 535 -11.62 33.31 -9.67
C GLY A 535 -10.33 32.54 -9.38
N PHE A 536 -10.06 31.56 -10.22
CA PHE A 536 -8.85 30.74 -10.22
C PHE A 536 -8.62 30.15 -11.61
N CYS A 537 -7.43 29.59 -11.84
CA CYS A 537 -7.00 29.10 -13.14
C CYS A 537 -6.49 27.67 -13.05
N ILE A 538 -6.71 26.91 -14.13
CA ILE A 538 -6.13 25.57 -14.35
C ILE A 538 -5.39 25.50 -15.69
#